data_AF-A0AAV6P951-F1
#
_entry.id   AF-A0AAV6P951-F1
#
_cell.length_a   1.000
_cell.length_b   1.000
_cell.length_c   1.000
_cell.angle_alpha   90.00
_cell.angle_beta   90.00
_cell.angle_gamma   90.00
#
_symmetry.space_group_name_H-M   'P 1'
#
loop_
_entity.id
_entity.type
_entity.pdbx_description
1 polymer ?
#
loop_
_entity_poly.entity_id
_entity_poly.type
_entity_poly.pdbx_seq_one_letter_code
_entity_poly.pdbx_strand_id
1 'polypeptide(L)'
;MGRSLLSHFLVLSQSSPRFTPSLSFSAFGSNHSKAHPIFRLHRSSIGNSSRCCCSISVTEPAASERPPSSVKQRIVSGVQPTGSIHLGNYLGAIKNWISLQDTYDTLFFIVDLHAITLPYDTQQLSKATRNTAAIYLACGIDTSKASVFVQSHVRAHVELMWLLSSAAPIGWLNRMIQFKEKSRKAGDENVGVALLTYPVLMASDILLYQSDLVPVGEDQKQHLELTRELAERVNYLYGGRKWKKLGGRGGNIFKVPEPLIPPAGARVMSLTDGLSKMSKSAPSDQSRINLLDSKDVIVSKIKRCKTDSFSGLEFDNPERPECNNLLTVYQLVSGKTKEEVKQECENMNWGTFKILLADALVEHLHPIQVRYNEIVSDSAYLDEVLAEGASKASSIADVTLNNVYQAMGFFRR
;
A
#
# COMPACT_ATOMS: atom_id res chain seq x y z
N MET A 1 15.88 41.32 55.79
CA MET A 1 14.57 41.99 55.75
C MET A 1 13.74 41.34 54.63
N GLY A 2 12.54 40.83 54.98
CA GLY A 2 11.48 40.22 54.13
C GLY A 2 11.89 38.98 53.30
N ARG A 3 11.55 37.70 53.56
CA ARG A 3 10.45 36.93 54.21
C ARG A 3 9.07 36.92 53.50
N SER A 4 8.70 35.69 53.10
CA SER A 4 7.34 35.07 53.00
C SER A 4 6.50 35.46 51.77
N LEU A 5 5.85 34.54 51.02
CA LEU A 5 4.94 33.43 51.39
C LEU A 5 5.03 32.28 50.33
N LEU A 6 5.35 31.02 50.68
CA LEU A 6 4.44 29.89 51.03
C LEU A 6 3.30 29.70 50.01
N SER A 7 3.29 28.69 49.12
CA SER A 7 3.10 27.24 49.33
C SER A 7 1.89 26.86 50.18
N HIS A 8 0.88 26.22 49.58
CA HIS A 8 -0.07 25.20 50.08
C HIS A 8 -1.12 24.99 48.95
N PHE A 9 -1.41 23.80 48.43
CA PHE A 9 -2.03 22.68 49.13
C PHE A 9 -1.79 21.35 48.39
N LEU A 10 -1.47 20.31 49.17
CA LEU A 10 -1.52 18.89 48.80
C LEU A 10 -2.79 18.29 49.44
N VAL A 11 -3.49 17.43 48.66
CA VAL A 11 -3.88 16.05 49.03
C VAL A 11 -5.26 15.74 49.65
N LEU A 12 -5.86 14.71 49.01
CA LEU A 12 -6.91 13.73 49.38
C LEU A 12 -8.40 14.09 49.24
N SER A 13 -9.05 13.38 48.30
CA SER A 13 -10.11 12.45 48.67
C SER A 13 -10.29 11.35 47.61
N GLN A 14 -10.26 10.10 48.09
CA GLN A 14 -10.58 8.87 47.37
C GLN A 14 -12.10 8.74 47.23
N SER A 15 -12.62 8.33 46.07
CA SER A 15 -13.79 7.44 45.98
C SER A 15 -14.03 6.97 44.56
N SER A 16 -13.89 5.66 44.35
CA SER A 16 -14.32 4.92 43.16
C SER A 16 -15.81 4.54 43.31
N PRO A 17 -16.64 4.52 42.25
CA PRO A 17 -17.87 3.76 42.29
C PRO A 17 -17.64 2.37 41.69
N ARG A 18 -17.86 1.35 42.53
CA ARG A 18 -18.11 -0.05 42.12
C ARG A 18 -19.54 -0.11 41.58
N PHE A 19 -19.74 -0.70 40.41
CA PHE A 19 -21.05 -1.19 39.97
C PHE A 19 -21.04 -2.72 40.04
N THR A 20 -21.97 -3.27 40.81
CA THR A 20 -22.33 -4.70 40.81
C THR A 20 -23.86 -4.85 40.75
N PRO A 21 -24.37 -6.02 40.31
CA PRO A 21 -25.63 -6.13 39.57
C PRO A 21 -26.80 -6.73 40.39
N SER A 22 -28.02 -6.55 39.89
CA SER A 22 -29.22 -7.35 40.21
C SER A 22 -30.13 -7.34 38.96
N LEU A 23 -30.40 -8.47 38.26
CA LEU A 23 -31.42 -9.51 38.53
C LEU A 23 -32.79 -8.90 38.89
N SER A 24 -33.88 -9.08 38.13
CA SER A 24 -34.48 -10.37 37.78
C SER A 24 -35.76 -10.24 36.91
N PHE A 25 -35.95 -11.26 36.04
CA PHE A 25 -37.18 -11.99 35.65
C PHE A 25 -38.39 -11.35 34.95
N SER A 26 -38.65 -11.80 33.71
CA SER A 26 -39.80 -12.64 33.26
C SER A 26 -39.83 -12.65 31.70
N ALA A 27 -39.53 -13.74 31.00
CA ALA A 27 -40.30 -14.97 30.72
C ALA A 27 -41.40 -14.81 29.64
N PHE A 28 -41.45 -15.80 28.73
CA PHE A 28 -42.36 -16.03 27.59
C PHE A 28 -42.08 -15.22 26.31
N GLY A 29 -42.10 -15.76 25.10
CA GLY A 29 -42.45 -17.09 24.61
C GLY A 29 -42.32 -17.10 23.08
N SER A 30 -42.08 -18.29 22.53
CA SER A 30 -41.83 -18.62 21.12
C SER A 30 -43.02 -18.43 20.18
N ASN A 31 -42.75 -18.09 18.91
CA ASN A 31 -43.10 -18.85 17.68
C ASN A 31 -43.50 -18.01 16.45
N HIS A 32 -42.85 -18.36 15.33
CA HIS A 32 -43.31 -18.42 13.93
C HIS A 32 -44.50 -17.55 13.45
N SER A 33 -44.32 -16.85 12.32
CA SER A 33 -44.78 -17.33 10.99
C SER A 33 -44.58 -16.29 9.87
N LYS A 34 -44.36 -16.83 8.66
CA LYS A 34 -44.19 -16.15 7.36
C LYS A 34 -45.51 -15.56 6.82
N ALA A 35 -45.43 -14.50 5.99
CA ALA A 35 -46.06 -14.41 4.65
C ALA A 35 -45.91 -13.01 4.00
N HIS A 36 -45.59 -12.99 2.70
CA HIS A 36 -45.60 -11.86 1.76
C HIS A 36 -46.99 -11.71 1.06
N PRO A 37 -47.19 -10.89 -0.01
CA PRO A 37 -47.92 -9.62 0.03
C PRO A 37 -49.21 -9.65 -0.83
N ILE A 38 -50.01 -8.57 -0.82
CA ILE A 38 -51.13 -8.41 -1.77
C ILE A 38 -51.02 -7.09 -2.51
N PHE A 39 -51.00 -7.22 -3.84
CA PHE A 39 -51.18 -6.20 -4.87
C PHE A 39 -52.51 -5.42 -4.74
N ARG A 40 -52.49 -4.12 -5.06
CA ARG A 40 -53.66 -3.44 -5.64
C ARG A 40 -53.26 -2.55 -6.80
N LEU A 41 -53.92 -2.81 -7.93
CA LEU A 41 -53.89 -2.09 -9.20
C LEU A 41 -55.04 -1.08 -9.30
N HIS A 42 -54.84 -0.13 -10.22
CA HIS A 42 -55.80 0.72 -10.93
C HIS A 42 -56.48 1.90 -10.21
N ARG A 43 -56.29 3.11 -10.78
CA ARG A 43 -57.24 3.63 -11.78
C ARG A 43 -56.65 4.77 -12.63
N SER A 44 -56.94 4.69 -13.92
CA SER A 44 -56.71 5.68 -14.97
C SER A 44 -57.78 6.78 -14.93
N SER A 45 -57.43 7.97 -15.41
CA SER A 45 -58.40 8.91 -15.97
C SER A 45 -57.80 9.62 -17.18
N ILE A 46 -58.57 9.57 -18.27
CA ILE A 46 -58.30 10.09 -19.61
C ILE A 46 -58.89 11.51 -19.68
N GLY A 47 -58.16 12.44 -20.30
CA GLY A 47 -58.66 13.76 -20.67
C GLY A 47 -58.03 14.21 -21.99
N ASN A 48 -58.81 14.13 -23.06
CA ASN A 48 -58.48 14.57 -24.42
C ASN A 48 -58.54 16.10 -24.53
N SER A 49 -57.58 16.73 -25.22
CA SER A 49 -57.81 17.99 -25.94
C SER A 49 -56.76 18.21 -27.01
N SER A 50 -57.22 18.18 -28.26
CA SER A 50 -56.48 18.40 -29.50
C SER A 50 -56.18 19.88 -29.73
N ARG A 51 -54.93 20.23 -30.08
CA ARG A 51 -54.61 21.41 -30.89
C ARG A 51 -53.47 21.08 -31.85
N CYS A 52 -53.74 21.29 -33.14
CA CYS A 52 -52.82 21.18 -34.26
C CYS A 52 -52.22 22.56 -34.53
N CYS A 53 -50.91 22.66 -34.72
CA CYS A 53 -50.24 23.71 -35.50
C CYS A 53 -48.82 23.26 -35.86
N CYS A 54 -48.53 23.21 -37.16
CA CYS A 54 -47.22 22.94 -37.75
C CYS A 54 -46.17 23.99 -37.33
N SER A 55 -44.93 23.55 -37.03
CA SER A 55 -43.72 24.33 -37.34
C SER A 55 -42.44 23.49 -37.16
N ILE A 56 -41.72 23.34 -38.28
CA ILE A 56 -40.26 23.32 -38.46
C ILE A 56 -39.46 22.36 -37.56
N SER A 57 -39.09 21.22 -38.14
CA SER A 57 -38.03 20.34 -37.66
C SER A 57 -36.68 21.04 -37.72
N VAL A 58 -36.18 21.49 -36.58
CA VAL A 58 -34.76 21.80 -36.38
C VAL A 58 -34.12 20.55 -35.79
N THR A 59 -33.28 19.88 -36.59
CA THR A 59 -32.43 18.79 -36.12
C THR A 59 -31.37 19.38 -35.20
N GLU A 60 -31.51 19.18 -33.90
CA GLU A 60 -30.40 19.38 -32.96
C GLU A 60 -29.28 18.39 -33.31
N PRO A 61 -28.01 18.84 -33.40
CA PRO A 61 -26.91 17.93 -33.60
C PRO A 61 -26.82 17.02 -32.38
N ALA A 62 -26.85 15.70 -32.63
CA ALA A 62 -26.70 14.68 -31.61
C ALA A 62 -25.52 15.04 -30.70
N ALA A 63 -25.83 15.38 -29.45
CA ALA A 63 -24.84 15.51 -28.41
C ALA A 63 -24.08 14.19 -28.35
N SER A 64 -22.78 14.25 -28.64
CA SER A 64 -21.86 13.15 -28.42
C SER A 64 -21.93 12.77 -26.94
N GLU A 65 -22.68 11.71 -26.65
CA GLU A 65 -22.60 11.02 -25.37
C GLU A 65 -21.18 10.46 -25.26
N ARG A 66 -20.30 11.21 -24.59
CA ARG A 66 -19.07 10.62 -24.06
C ARG A 66 -19.52 9.56 -23.06
N PRO A 67 -19.04 8.31 -23.18
CA PRO A 67 -19.40 7.28 -22.21
C PRO A 67 -18.99 7.77 -20.81
N PRO A 68 -19.76 7.45 -19.76
CA PRO A 68 -19.36 7.79 -18.41
C PRO A 68 -17.99 7.18 -18.16
N SER A 69 -16.98 8.03 -17.89
CA SER A 69 -15.67 7.56 -17.46
C SER A 69 -15.91 6.72 -16.20
N SER A 70 -15.75 5.40 -16.30
CA SER A 70 -15.82 4.52 -15.14
C SER A 70 -14.80 5.05 -14.13
N VAL A 71 -15.27 5.46 -12.96
CA VAL A 71 -14.38 5.91 -11.88
C VAL A 71 -13.52 4.70 -11.50
N LYS A 72 -12.26 4.70 -11.92
CA LYS A 72 -11.33 3.63 -11.59
C LYS A 72 -11.19 3.57 -10.06
N GLN A 73 -11.21 2.36 -9.52
CA GLN A 73 -10.86 2.15 -8.11
C GLN A 73 -9.42 2.62 -7.87
N ARG A 74 -9.15 3.09 -6.65
CA ARG A 74 -7.86 3.67 -6.31
C ARG A 74 -6.99 2.74 -5.48
N ILE A 75 -5.73 2.65 -5.88
CA ILE A 75 -4.68 1.89 -5.20
C ILE A 75 -3.59 2.85 -4.74
N VAL A 76 -3.10 2.61 -3.52
CA VAL A 76 -1.98 3.35 -2.92
C VAL A 76 -0.92 2.36 -2.46
N SER A 77 0.34 2.59 -2.83
CA SER A 77 1.45 1.71 -2.48
C SER A 77 2.69 2.52 -2.11
N GLY A 78 3.15 2.34 -0.87
CA GLY A 78 4.33 3.01 -0.31
C GLY A 78 5.55 2.10 -0.36
N VAL A 79 6.70 2.64 -0.77
CA VAL A 79 7.98 1.92 -0.78
C VAL A 79 9.04 2.60 0.07
N GLN A 80 9.76 1.83 0.89
CA GLN A 80 10.87 2.37 1.67
C GLN A 80 12.05 2.77 0.76
N PRO A 81 12.68 3.93 1.01
CA PRO A 81 13.90 4.34 0.30
C PRO A 81 15.10 3.51 0.78
N THR A 82 15.25 2.30 0.26
CA THR A 82 16.41 1.44 0.58
C THR A 82 17.53 1.58 -0.44
N GLY A 83 17.26 2.14 -1.63
CA GLY A 83 18.19 2.18 -2.77
C GLY A 83 18.63 0.81 -3.31
N SER A 84 18.24 -0.28 -2.66
CA SER A 84 18.66 -1.65 -2.93
C SER A 84 17.42 -2.53 -3.08
N ILE A 85 16.93 -2.61 -4.32
CA ILE A 85 15.81 -3.46 -4.71
C ILE A 85 16.37 -4.73 -5.31
N HIS A 86 15.96 -5.88 -4.77
CA HIS A 86 16.39 -7.18 -5.26
C HIS A 86 15.32 -7.86 -6.11
N LEU A 87 15.73 -8.89 -6.85
CA LEU A 87 14.90 -9.63 -7.79
C LEU A 87 13.60 -10.14 -7.16
N GLY A 88 13.68 -10.61 -5.91
CA GLY A 88 12.49 -11.03 -5.15
C GLY A 88 11.47 -9.91 -4.88
N ASN A 89 11.88 -8.64 -4.70
CA ASN A 89 10.93 -7.53 -4.62
C ASN A 89 10.30 -7.24 -5.99
N TYR A 90 11.11 -7.30 -7.03
CA TYR A 90 10.67 -7.01 -8.39
C TYR A 90 9.66 -8.03 -8.91
N LEU A 91 10.01 -9.31 -8.90
CA LEU A 91 9.15 -10.40 -9.38
C LEU A 91 7.98 -10.69 -8.44
N GLY A 92 8.14 -10.43 -7.14
CA GLY A 92 7.11 -10.70 -6.13
C GLY A 92 6.07 -9.59 -5.98
N ALA A 93 6.42 -8.34 -6.32
CA ALA A 93 5.55 -7.19 -6.07
C ALA A 93 5.56 -6.15 -7.21
N ILE A 94 6.72 -5.57 -7.54
CA ILE A 94 6.80 -4.40 -8.44
C ILE A 94 6.23 -4.72 -9.83
N LYS A 95 6.59 -5.88 -10.40
CA LYS A 95 6.09 -6.32 -11.72
C LYS A 95 4.56 -6.46 -11.74
N ASN A 96 3.97 -6.92 -10.64
CA ASN A 96 2.50 -7.00 -10.51
C ASN A 96 1.87 -5.61 -10.34
N TRP A 97 2.53 -4.68 -9.66
CA TRP A 97 2.00 -3.33 -9.46
C TRP A 97 1.99 -2.52 -10.75
N ILE A 98 2.96 -2.75 -11.64
CA ILE A 98 3.01 -2.11 -12.95
C ILE A 98 1.78 -2.46 -13.80
N SER A 99 1.23 -3.67 -13.72
CA SER A 99 0.01 -4.01 -14.47
C SER A 99 -1.26 -3.40 -13.85
N LEU A 100 -1.23 -3.00 -12.58
CA LEU A 100 -2.39 -2.37 -11.91
C LEU A 100 -2.63 -0.95 -12.43
N GLN A 101 -1.61 -0.23 -12.88
CA GLN A 101 -1.78 1.16 -13.34
C GLN A 101 -2.68 1.30 -14.59
N ASP A 102 -2.85 0.22 -15.36
CA ASP A 102 -3.74 0.22 -16.52
C ASP A 102 -5.22 0.12 -16.11
N THR A 103 -5.50 -0.55 -14.99
CA THR A 103 -6.86 -0.88 -14.52
C THR A 103 -7.34 -0.01 -13.37
N TYR A 104 -6.42 0.51 -12.55
CA TYR A 104 -6.69 1.29 -11.33
C TYR A 104 -6.07 2.69 -11.41
N ASP A 105 -6.68 3.64 -10.71
CA ASP A 105 -6.03 4.92 -10.39
C ASP A 105 -4.96 4.66 -9.32
N THR A 106 -3.69 4.80 -9.67
CA THR A 106 -2.60 4.25 -8.85
C THR A 106 -1.65 5.34 -8.35
N LEU A 107 -1.38 5.33 -7.05
CA LEU A 107 -0.43 6.21 -6.38
C LEU A 107 0.73 5.38 -5.82
N PHE A 108 1.92 5.64 -6.32
CA PHE A 108 3.19 5.12 -5.81
C PHE A 108 3.96 6.21 -5.12
N PHE A 109 4.47 5.94 -3.93
CA PHE A 109 5.23 6.96 -3.22
C PHE A 109 6.35 6.38 -2.38
N ILE A 110 7.42 7.16 -2.27
CA ILE A 110 8.60 6.80 -1.50
C ILE A 110 8.38 7.30 -0.08
N VAL A 111 8.31 6.37 0.88
CA VAL A 111 7.99 6.65 2.29
C VAL A 111 9.21 7.05 3.10
N ASP A 112 9.76 8.22 2.80
CA ASP A 112 10.91 8.78 3.50
C ASP A 112 10.63 9.17 4.96
N LEU A 113 9.40 9.58 5.30
CA LEU A 113 9.01 9.82 6.70
C LEU A 113 8.95 8.53 7.52
N HIS A 114 8.61 7.39 6.92
CA HIS A 114 8.71 6.10 7.61
C HIS A 114 10.15 5.64 7.79
N ALA A 115 11.06 6.03 6.89
CA ALA A 115 12.46 5.61 6.93
C ALA A 115 13.20 6.15 8.17
N ILE A 116 12.80 7.31 8.68
CA ILE A 116 13.43 7.95 9.85
C ILE A 116 12.94 7.41 11.20
N THR A 117 12.04 6.41 11.20
CA THR A 117 11.52 5.78 12.44
C THR A 117 12.53 4.86 13.13
N LEU A 118 13.61 4.52 12.42
CA LEU A 118 14.75 3.72 12.89
C LEU A 118 16.06 4.45 12.53
N PRO A 119 17.21 4.05 13.09
CA PRO A 119 18.50 4.62 12.72
C PRO A 119 18.72 4.58 11.20
N TYR A 120 19.11 5.71 10.63
CA TYR A 120 19.33 5.90 9.20
C TYR A 120 20.57 6.76 8.96
N ASP A 121 21.15 6.64 7.77
CA ASP A 121 22.24 7.52 7.32
C ASP A 121 21.66 8.75 6.62
N THR A 122 21.86 9.92 7.22
CA THR A 122 21.38 11.21 6.71
C THR A 122 21.98 11.56 5.36
N GLN A 123 23.22 11.15 5.09
CA GLN A 123 23.89 11.38 3.81
C GLN A 123 23.32 10.49 2.70
N GLN A 124 22.69 9.37 3.05
CA GLN A 124 22.16 8.40 2.08
C GLN A 124 20.66 8.53 1.84
N LEU A 125 19.86 9.06 2.77
CA LEU A 125 18.39 9.06 2.65
C LEU A 125 17.89 9.73 1.36
N SER A 126 18.42 10.92 1.04
CA SER A 126 18.04 11.64 -0.19
C SER A 126 18.43 10.85 -1.44
N LYS A 127 19.66 10.32 -1.48
CA LYS A 127 20.15 9.49 -2.58
C LYS A 127 19.32 8.20 -2.74
N ALA A 128 19.02 7.52 -1.63
CA ALA A 128 18.20 6.32 -1.63
C ALA A 128 16.78 6.59 -2.11
N THR A 129 16.21 7.74 -1.74
CA THR A 129 14.89 8.19 -2.21
C THR A 129 14.87 8.37 -3.74
N ARG A 130 15.84 9.13 -4.27
CA ARG A 130 15.98 9.34 -5.72
C ARG A 130 16.23 8.04 -6.47
N ASN A 131 17.13 7.19 -5.97
CA ASN A 131 17.44 5.91 -6.58
C ASN A 131 16.22 4.97 -6.59
N THR A 132 15.48 4.90 -5.47
CA THR A 132 14.25 4.10 -5.40
C THR A 132 13.21 4.61 -6.40
N ALA A 133 13.00 5.92 -6.50
CA ALA A 133 12.10 6.50 -7.50
C ALA A 133 12.53 6.14 -8.94
N ALA A 134 13.82 6.31 -9.26
CA ALA A 134 14.36 5.99 -10.57
C ALA A 134 14.21 4.50 -10.92
N ILE A 135 14.43 3.58 -9.97
CA ILE A 135 14.21 2.15 -10.19
C ILE A 135 12.74 1.88 -10.51
N TYR A 136 11.80 2.52 -9.81
CA TYR A 136 10.36 2.32 -10.03
C TYR A 136 9.94 2.75 -11.43
N LEU A 137 10.40 3.91 -11.88
CA LEU A 137 10.21 4.41 -13.24
C LEU A 137 10.87 3.47 -14.27
N ALA A 138 12.10 3.03 -14.01
CA ALA A 138 12.82 2.11 -14.88
C ALA A 138 12.19 0.73 -15.00
N CYS A 139 11.49 0.26 -13.97
CA CYS A 139 10.75 -1.00 -14.01
C CYS A 139 9.51 -0.93 -14.92
N GLY A 140 9.01 0.27 -15.27
CA GLY A 140 7.86 0.45 -16.17
C GLY A 140 6.66 1.19 -15.57
N ILE A 141 6.84 1.95 -14.49
CA ILE A 141 5.79 2.87 -14.04
C ILE A 141 5.69 4.05 -15.01
N ASP A 142 4.48 4.26 -15.52
CA ASP A 142 4.13 5.31 -16.47
C ASP A 142 3.48 6.48 -15.71
N THR A 143 4.16 7.62 -15.70
CA THR A 143 3.76 8.84 -14.99
C THR A 143 2.50 9.49 -15.56
N SER A 144 2.09 9.09 -16.78
CA SER A 144 0.81 9.49 -17.36
C SER A 144 -0.38 8.70 -16.80
N LYS A 145 -0.12 7.50 -16.23
CA LYS A 145 -1.14 6.58 -15.70
C LYS A 145 -1.16 6.53 -14.18
N ALA A 146 -0.01 6.68 -13.54
CA ALA A 146 0.14 6.64 -12.09
C ALA A 146 0.88 7.87 -11.56
N SER A 147 0.55 8.28 -10.34
CA SER A 147 1.32 9.33 -9.64
C SER A 147 2.51 8.71 -8.92
N VAL A 148 3.72 9.24 -9.14
CA VAL A 148 4.94 8.85 -8.42
C VAL A 148 5.46 10.06 -7.66
N PHE A 149 5.58 9.96 -6.34
CA PHE A 149 5.99 11.11 -5.51
C PHE A 149 6.76 10.70 -4.24
N VAL A 150 7.30 11.69 -3.53
CA VAL A 150 7.97 11.49 -2.23
C VAL A 150 6.99 11.88 -1.12
N GLN A 151 6.86 11.04 -0.10
CA GLN A 151 5.88 11.23 0.98
C GLN A 151 6.03 12.59 1.66
N SER A 152 7.25 12.99 2.02
CA SER A 152 7.52 14.29 2.65
C SER A 152 7.18 15.51 1.80
N HIS A 153 7.05 15.37 0.47
CA HIS A 153 6.68 16.47 -0.42
C HIS A 153 5.18 16.80 -0.35
N VAL A 154 4.37 15.94 0.27
CA VAL A 154 2.93 16.13 0.45
C VAL A 154 2.64 16.32 1.94
N ARG A 155 2.52 17.58 2.38
CA ARG A 155 2.36 17.94 3.81
C ARG A 155 1.19 17.25 4.50
N ALA A 156 0.13 16.95 3.74
CA ALA A 156 -1.11 16.39 4.25
C ALA A 156 -0.91 15.05 4.98
N HIS A 157 0.14 14.29 4.64
CA HIS A 157 0.50 13.03 5.34
C HIS A 157 0.73 13.25 6.83
N VAL A 158 1.49 14.29 7.20
CA VAL A 158 1.81 14.60 8.59
C VAL A 158 0.62 15.28 9.28
N GLU A 159 -0.07 16.18 8.59
CA GLU A 159 -1.24 16.87 9.14
C GLU A 159 -2.36 15.88 9.48
N LEU A 160 -2.69 14.97 8.56
CA LEU A 160 -3.72 13.97 8.84
C LEU A 160 -3.25 12.96 9.90
N MET A 161 -1.97 12.58 9.94
CA MET A 161 -1.43 11.72 11.01
C MET A 161 -1.70 12.33 12.39
N TRP A 162 -1.49 13.65 12.55
CA TRP A 162 -1.77 14.35 13.81
C TRP A 162 -3.26 14.26 14.19
N LEU A 163 -4.15 14.51 13.23
CA LEU A 163 -5.59 14.43 13.45
C LEU A 163 -6.04 13.00 13.81
N LEU A 164 -5.54 11.98 13.10
CA LEU A 164 -5.82 10.57 13.38
C LEU A 164 -5.28 10.13 14.74
N SER A 165 -4.15 10.70 15.17
CA SER A 165 -3.57 10.40 16.49
C SER A 165 -4.52 10.77 17.63
N SER A 166 -5.36 11.80 17.47
CA SER A 166 -6.40 12.13 18.47
C SER A 166 -7.50 11.08 18.58
N ALA A 167 -7.69 10.26 17.54
CA ALA A 167 -8.67 9.19 17.50
C ALA A 167 -8.06 7.82 17.87
N ALA A 168 -6.74 7.66 17.79
CA ALA A 168 -6.01 6.40 18.01
C ALA A 168 -5.72 6.15 19.50
N PRO A 169 -6.35 5.17 20.15
CA PRO A 169 -6.00 4.83 21.53
C PRO A 169 -4.58 4.28 21.61
N ILE A 170 -3.79 4.77 22.56
CA ILE A 170 -2.39 4.32 22.76
C ILE A 170 -2.27 2.79 22.95
N GLY A 171 -3.28 2.17 23.57
CA GLY A 171 -3.33 0.72 23.76
C GLY A 171 -3.41 -0.07 22.46
N TRP A 172 -3.92 0.50 21.36
CA TRP A 172 -3.93 -0.15 20.05
C TRP A 172 -2.52 -0.22 19.48
N LEU A 173 -1.76 0.87 19.59
CA LEU A 173 -0.37 0.96 19.12
C LEU A 173 0.57 0.04 19.92
N ASN A 174 0.43 0.00 21.25
CA ASN A 174 1.23 -0.87 22.12
C ASN A 174 1.03 -2.38 21.86
N ARG A 175 -0.07 -2.77 21.20
CA ARG A 175 -0.34 -4.18 20.84
C ARG A 175 0.23 -4.59 19.49
N MET A 176 0.76 -3.65 18.71
CA MET A 176 1.33 -3.95 17.39
C MET A 176 2.55 -4.85 17.54
N ILE A 177 2.56 -5.97 16.79
CA ILE A 177 3.63 -6.97 16.84
C ILE A 177 4.94 -6.35 16.36
N GLN A 178 4.87 -5.60 15.25
CA GLN A 178 6.02 -4.92 14.67
C GLN A 178 6.66 -3.90 15.62
N PHE A 179 5.85 -3.17 16.41
CA PHE A 179 6.37 -2.27 17.43
C PHE A 179 7.13 -3.05 18.51
N LYS A 180 6.52 -4.10 19.09
CA LYS A 180 7.16 -4.93 20.12
C LYS A 180 8.47 -5.56 19.65
N GLU A 181 8.49 -6.08 18.43
CA GLU A 181 9.69 -6.73 17.87
C GLU A 181 10.82 -5.73 17.59
N LYS A 182 10.50 -4.57 17.02
CA LYS A 182 11.50 -3.54 16.70
C LYS A 182 11.98 -2.80 17.95
N SER A 183 11.10 -2.54 18.90
CA SER A 183 11.43 -1.96 20.22
C SER A 183 12.49 -2.78 20.93
N ARG A 184 12.24 -4.09 21.07
CA ARG A 184 13.16 -5.02 21.70
C ARG A 184 14.53 -5.07 21.02
N LYS A 185 14.58 -4.92 19.70
CA LYS A 185 15.84 -4.89 18.94
C LYS A 185 16.61 -3.58 19.11
N ALA A 186 15.91 -2.46 19.32
CA ALA A 186 16.51 -1.14 19.50
C ALA A 186 16.95 -0.86 20.95
N GLY A 187 16.55 -1.71 21.90
CA GLY A 187 16.76 -1.51 23.33
C GLY A 187 15.69 -0.55 23.87
N ASP A 188 14.64 -1.12 24.47
CA ASP A 188 13.32 -0.52 24.76
C ASP A 188 13.31 0.94 25.26
N GLU A 189 14.35 1.40 25.97
CA GLU A 189 14.47 2.78 26.47
C GLU A 189 14.85 3.83 25.41
N ASN A 190 15.46 3.42 24.29
CA ASN A 190 15.93 4.31 23.22
C ASN A 190 14.96 4.39 22.03
N VAL A 191 13.75 3.87 22.19
CA VAL A 191 12.78 3.79 21.10
C VAL A 191 12.10 5.14 20.91
N GLY A 192 12.29 5.74 19.73
CA GLY A 192 11.64 6.98 19.36
C GLY A 192 10.11 6.83 19.28
N VAL A 193 9.38 7.90 19.63
CA VAL A 193 7.91 7.97 19.54
C VAL A 193 7.41 7.62 18.13
N ALA A 194 8.17 8.00 17.11
CA ALA A 194 7.86 7.69 15.72
C ALA A 194 7.73 6.17 15.45
N LEU A 195 8.49 5.32 16.15
CA LEU A 195 8.38 3.87 16.00
C LEU A 195 7.06 3.32 16.56
N LEU A 196 6.49 3.98 17.58
CA LEU A 196 5.18 3.63 18.12
C LEU A 196 4.04 4.16 17.22
N THR A 197 4.21 5.36 16.65
CA THR A 197 3.14 6.08 15.95
C THR A 197 3.16 5.94 14.43
N TYR A 198 4.19 5.34 13.82
CA TYR A 198 4.22 5.12 12.36
C TYR A 198 3.00 4.35 11.82
N PRO A 199 2.32 3.42 12.54
CA PRO A 199 1.09 2.81 12.03
C PRO A 199 -0.03 3.83 11.79
N VAL A 200 -0.06 4.94 12.55
CA VAL A 200 -1.01 6.05 12.34
C VAL A 200 -0.58 6.87 11.12
N LEU A 201 0.72 7.04 10.89
CA LEU A 201 1.23 7.65 9.66
C LEU A 201 0.85 6.80 8.44
N MET A 202 0.98 5.47 8.51
CA MET A 202 0.53 4.56 7.46
C MET A 202 -0.98 4.68 7.19
N ALA A 203 -1.79 4.81 8.24
CA ALA A 203 -3.22 5.07 8.08
C ALA A 203 -3.48 6.41 7.38
N SER A 204 -2.72 7.45 7.73
CA SER A 204 -2.77 8.76 7.05
C SER A 204 -2.45 8.62 5.56
N ASP A 205 -1.36 7.90 5.24
CA ASP A 205 -0.91 7.66 3.87
C ASP A 205 -1.98 7.00 3.00
N ILE A 206 -2.79 6.12 3.59
CA ILE A 206 -3.83 5.38 2.87
C ILE A 206 -5.12 6.21 2.75
N LEU A 207 -5.55 6.83 3.84
CA LEU A 207 -6.87 7.46 3.95
C LEU A 207 -6.95 8.82 3.24
N LEU A 208 -5.85 9.56 3.12
CA LEU A 208 -5.79 10.82 2.37
C LEU A 208 -6.33 10.69 0.96
N TYR A 209 -6.02 9.57 0.31
CA TYR A 209 -6.36 9.37 -1.08
C TYR A 209 -7.71 8.71 -1.29
N GLN A 210 -8.51 8.46 -0.24
CA GLN A 210 -9.79 7.73 -0.38
C GLN A 210 -9.60 6.38 -1.09
N SER A 211 -8.53 5.67 -0.72
CA SER A 211 -8.10 4.43 -1.35
C SER A 211 -9.13 3.32 -1.19
N ASP A 212 -9.37 2.56 -2.27
CA ASP A 212 -10.27 1.41 -2.25
C ASP A 212 -9.49 0.14 -1.85
N LEU A 213 -8.26 0.02 -2.36
CA LEU A 213 -7.45 -1.19 -2.29
C LEU A 213 -6.00 -0.87 -1.89
N VAL A 214 -5.40 -1.69 -1.03
CA VAL A 214 -4.00 -1.53 -0.61
C VAL A 214 -3.23 -2.85 -0.78
N PRO A 215 -2.20 -2.91 -1.64
CA PRO A 215 -1.34 -4.08 -1.75
C PRO A 215 -0.47 -4.18 -0.51
N VAL A 216 -0.76 -5.17 0.34
CA VAL A 216 0.00 -5.40 1.58
C VAL A 216 0.54 -6.82 1.62
N GLY A 217 1.78 -6.95 2.10
CA GLY A 217 2.32 -8.24 2.51
C GLY A 217 1.65 -8.75 3.79
N GLU A 218 1.83 -10.04 4.08
CA GLU A 218 1.32 -10.69 5.29
C GLU A 218 1.74 -9.94 6.57
N ASP A 219 2.96 -9.42 6.59
CA ASP A 219 3.57 -8.69 7.70
C ASP A 219 2.95 -7.32 7.97
N GLN A 220 2.22 -6.75 7.00
CA GLN A 220 1.59 -5.43 7.09
C GLN A 220 0.07 -5.49 7.31
N LYS A 221 -0.53 -6.69 7.36
CA LYS A 221 -1.97 -6.86 7.58
C LYS A 221 -2.47 -6.20 8.86
N GLN A 222 -1.70 -6.29 9.95
CA GLN A 222 -2.08 -5.68 11.23
C GLN A 222 -2.18 -4.15 11.14
N HIS A 223 -1.31 -3.50 10.37
CA HIS A 223 -1.36 -2.04 10.17
C HIS A 223 -2.53 -1.63 9.26
N LEU A 224 -2.85 -2.46 8.25
CA LEU A 224 -4.03 -2.21 7.43
C LEU A 224 -5.32 -2.36 8.26
N GLU A 225 -5.40 -3.32 9.17
CA GLU A 225 -6.54 -3.45 10.07
C GLU A 225 -6.68 -2.24 11.00
N LEU A 226 -5.57 -1.75 11.58
CA LEU A 226 -5.57 -0.49 12.33
C LEU A 226 -6.08 0.68 11.48
N THR A 227 -5.69 0.75 10.21
CA THR A 227 -6.13 1.79 9.28
C THR A 227 -7.65 1.74 9.08
N ARG A 228 -8.22 0.54 8.94
CA ARG A 228 -9.66 0.32 8.82
C ARG A 228 -10.39 0.73 10.10
N GLU A 229 -9.93 0.27 11.26
CA GLU A 229 -10.51 0.64 12.56
C GLU A 229 -10.48 2.16 12.79
N LEU A 230 -9.39 2.84 12.40
CA LEU A 230 -9.29 4.31 12.47
C LEU A 230 -10.27 5.01 11.52
N ALA A 231 -10.40 4.52 10.29
CA ALA A 231 -11.34 5.07 9.32
C ALA A 231 -12.78 4.98 9.82
N GLU A 232 -13.19 3.80 10.30
CA GLU A 232 -14.52 3.56 10.88
C GLU A 232 -14.77 4.42 12.11
N ARG A 233 -13.78 4.51 13.00
CA ARG A 233 -13.87 5.31 14.22
C ARG A 233 -14.04 6.80 13.90
N VAL A 234 -13.26 7.36 12.99
CA VAL A 234 -13.38 8.77 12.59
C VAL A 234 -14.72 9.02 11.91
N ASN A 235 -15.17 8.11 11.03
CA ASN A 235 -16.49 8.18 10.40
C ASN A 235 -17.62 8.20 11.43
N TYR A 236 -17.54 7.37 12.47
CA TYR A 236 -18.53 7.34 13.55
C TYR A 236 -18.50 8.61 14.43
N LEU A 237 -17.31 9.08 14.80
CA LEU A 237 -17.14 10.22 15.69
C LEU A 237 -17.58 11.52 15.02
N TYR A 238 -17.16 11.74 13.77
CA TYR A 238 -17.25 13.05 13.11
C TYR A 238 -18.13 13.06 11.86
N GLY A 239 -18.37 11.91 11.22
CA GLY A 239 -19.13 11.81 9.98
C GLY A 239 -20.65 11.96 10.14
N GLY A 240 -21.37 11.48 9.13
CA GLY A 240 -22.83 11.43 9.10
C GLY A 240 -23.48 12.81 9.19
N ARG A 241 -24.51 12.92 10.04
CA ARG A 241 -25.25 14.19 10.24
C ARG A 241 -24.40 15.25 10.96
N LYS A 242 -23.39 14.86 11.73
CA LYS A 242 -22.55 15.79 12.49
C LYS A 242 -21.74 16.66 11.54
N TRP A 243 -21.01 16.04 10.61
CA TRP A 243 -20.30 16.74 9.56
C TRP A 243 -21.22 17.58 8.66
N LYS A 244 -22.42 17.06 8.31
CA LYS A 244 -23.40 17.83 7.52
C LYS A 244 -23.83 19.13 8.20
N LYS A 245 -24.00 19.14 9.52
CA LYS A 245 -24.34 20.35 10.30
C LYS A 245 -23.24 21.42 10.25
N LEU A 246 -21.99 21.01 10.05
CA LEU A 246 -20.83 21.91 9.89
C LEU A 246 -20.62 22.34 8.43
N GLY A 247 -21.60 22.11 7.55
CA GLY A 247 -21.57 22.45 6.13
C GLY A 247 -20.82 21.43 5.26
N GLY A 248 -20.56 20.23 5.76
CA GLY A 248 -19.97 19.14 5.00
C GLY A 248 -20.98 18.39 4.13
N ARG A 249 -20.52 17.49 3.26
CA ARG A 249 -21.43 16.66 2.44
C ARG A 249 -22.25 15.64 3.27
N GLY A 250 -21.79 15.32 4.48
CA GLY A 250 -22.36 14.27 5.33
C GLY A 250 -21.92 12.86 4.93
N GLY A 251 -22.41 11.84 5.64
CA GLY A 251 -21.97 10.45 5.42
C GLY A 251 -20.54 10.20 5.88
N ASN A 252 -19.87 9.23 5.29
CA ASN A 252 -18.51 8.85 5.67
C ASN A 252 -17.47 9.88 5.15
N ILE A 253 -16.51 10.21 6.01
CA ILE A 253 -15.36 11.07 5.70
C ILE A 253 -14.33 10.27 4.92
N PHE A 254 -14.04 9.05 5.37
CA PHE A 254 -13.13 8.11 4.73
C PHE A 254 -13.86 6.92 4.11
N LYS A 255 -13.36 6.45 2.97
CA LYS A 255 -13.54 5.05 2.57
C LYS A 255 -12.73 4.13 3.49
N VAL A 256 -13.25 2.93 3.73
CA VAL A 256 -12.53 1.89 4.47
C VAL A 256 -11.78 1.03 3.45
N PRO A 257 -10.44 1.00 3.47
CA PRO A 257 -9.64 0.30 2.45
C PRO A 257 -9.68 -1.21 2.65
N GLU A 258 -9.70 -1.96 1.55
CA GLU A 258 -9.61 -3.43 1.54
C GLU A 258 -8.19 -3.89 1.16
N PRO A 259 -7.73 -5.05 1.66
CA PRO A 259 -6.46 -5.62 1.21
C PRO A 259 -6.56 -6.04 -0.25
N LEU A 260 -5.63 -5.57 -1.08
CA LEU A 260 -5.37 -6.18 -2.37
C LEU A 260 -4.34 -7.27 -2.16
N ILE A 261 -4.76 -8.52 -2.24
CA ILE A 261 -3.86 -9.66 -2.30
C ILE A 261 -3.61 -9.89 -3.80
N PRO A 262 -2.44 -9.50 -4.35
CA PRO A 262 -2.14 -9.84 -5.73
C PRO A 262 -2.18 -11.36 -5.88
N PRO A 263 -2.52 -11.91 -7.07
CA PRO A 263 -2.27 -13.32 -7.34
C PRO A 263 -0.84 -13.62 -6.91
N ALA A 264 -0.65 -14.72 -6.17
CA ALA A 264 0.59 -14.99 -5.45
C ALA A 264 1.81 -14.69 -6.35
N GLY A 265 2.46 -13.56 -6.08
CA GLY A 265 3.65 -13.16 -6.81
C GLY A 265 4.71 -14.23 -6.59
N ALA A 266 5.65 -14.32 -7.52
CA ALA A 266 6.71 -15.30 -7.40
C ALA A 266 7.45 -15.15 -6.08
N ARG A 267 7.40 -16.19 -5.25
CA ARG A 267 8.16 -16.24 -4.01
C ARG A 267 9.61 -16.64 -4.36
N VAL A 268 10.41 -15.64 -4.68
CA VAL A 268 11.84 -15.84 -4.98
C VAL A 268 12.62 -16.08 -3.69
N MET A 269 13.32 -17.20 -3.63
CA MET A 269 14.11 -17.65 -2.49
C MET A 269 15.57 -17.22 -2.62
N SER A 270 16.30 -17.29 -1.51
CA SER A 270 17.73 -16.98 -1.45
C SER A 270 18.54 -17.91 -2.35
N LEU A 271 19.55 -17.37 -3.02
CA LEU A 271 20.48 -18.14 -3.84
C LEU A 271 21.41 -19.05 -3.02
N THR A 272 21.52 -18.84 -1.71
CA THR A 272 22.35 -19.65 -0.81
C THR A 272 21.54 -20.57 0.08
N ASP A 273 20.22 -20.41 0.12
CA ASP A 273 19.29 -21.21 0.94
C ASP A 273 17.88 -21.20 0.32
N GLY A 274 17.50 -22.30 -0.33
CA GLY A 274 16.22 -22.42 -1.03
C GLY A 274 14.98 -22.35 -0.12
N LEU A 275 15.14 -22.48 1.20
CA LEU A 275 14.02 -22.41 2.17
C LEU A 275 13.80 -20.99 2.72
N SER A 276 14.79 -20.11 2.60
CA SER A 276 14.71 -18.72 3.06
C SER A 276 14.32 -17.78 1.92
N LYS A 277 13.35 -16.89 2.16
CA LYS A 277 12.98 -15.85 1.18
C LYS A 277 14.17 -14.93 0.91
N MET A 278 14.36 -14.53 -0.36
CA MET A 278 15.36 -13.52 -0.69
C MET A 278 15.09 -12.23 0.10
N SER A 279 16.11 -11.70 0.77
CA SER A 279 15.97 -10.56 1.68
C SER A 279 17.10 -9.55 1.54
N LYS A 280 16.74 -8.26 1.64
CA LYS A 280 17.68 -7.13 1.77
C LYS A 280 18.58 -7.24 3.00
N SER A 281 18.08 -7.83 4.09
CA SER A 281 18.79 -7.91 5.37
C SER A 281 19.66 -9.15 5.52
N ALA A 282 19.73 -10.01 4.50
CA ALA A 282 20.61 -11.18 4.55
C ALA A 282 22.08 -10.73 4.59
N PRO A 283 22.91 -11.27 5.51
CA PRO A 283 24.30 -10.84 5.68
C PRO A 283 25.15 -10.99 4.41
N SER A 284 24.94 -12.07 3.67
CA SER A 284 25.67 -12.34 2.43
C SER A 284 24.94 -11.73 1.23
N ASP A 285 25.61 -10.86 0.49
CA ASP A 285 25.09 -10.33 -0.78
C ASP A 285 24.96 -11.42 -1.86
N GLN A 286 25.68 -12.55 -1.73
CA GLN A 286 25.54 -13.71 -2.62
C GLN A 286 24.16 -14.38 -2.52
N SER A 287 23.38 -14.09 -1.47
CA SER A 287 22.02 -14.62 -1.28
C SER A 287 20.98 -14.02 -2.24
N ARG A 288 21.31 -12.92 -2.93
CA ARG A 288 20.34 -12.11 -3.69
C ARG A 288 20.94 -11.57 -4.99
N ILE A 289 20.07 -11.38 -5.99
CA ILE A 289 20.38 -10.57 -7.17
C ILE A 289 19.75 -9.20 -6.96
N ASN A 290 20.55 -8.14 -7.01
CA ASN A 290 20.03 -6.77 -7.02
C ASN A 290 19.69 -6.37 -8.46
N LEU A 291 18.68 -5.53 -8.66
CA LEU A 291 18.25 -5.13 -10.02
C LEU A 291 19.35 -4.40 -10.80
N LEU A 292 20.26 -3.73 -10.08
CA LEU A 292 21.37 -2.97 -10.65
C LEU A 292 22.71 -3.72 -10.57
N ASP A 293 22.70 -5.03 -10.25
CA ASP A 293 23.92 -5.83 -10.33
C ASP A 293 24.41 -5.88 -11.80
N SER A 294 25.72 -5.69 -12.02
CA SER A 294 26.30 -5.80 -13.36
C SER A 294 26.21 -7.24 -13.90
N LYS A 295 26.35 -7.39 -15.22
CA LYS A 295 26.39 -8.69 -15.89
C LYS A 295 27.33 -9.68 -15.17
N ASP A 296 28.56 -9.26 -14.88
CA ASP A 296 29.56 -10.12 -14.27
C ASP A 296 29.19 -10.53 -12.83
N VAL A 297 28.55 -9.62 -12.08
CA VAL A 297 28.06 -9.91 -10.73
C VAL A 297 26.92 -10.92 -10.78
N ILE A 298 25.95 -10.75 -11.69
CA ILE A 298 24.84 -11.70 -11.88
C ILE A 298 25.39 -13.08 -12.23
N VAL A 299 26.25 -13.17 -13.25
CA VAL A 299 26.87 -14.42 -13.70
C VAL A 299 27.64 -15.09 -12.55
N SER A 300 28.44 -14.33 -11.80
CA SER A 300 29.19 -14.86 -10.66
C SER A 300 28.27 -15.39 -9.56
N LYS A 301 27.20 -14.68 -9.22
CA LYS A 301 26.24 -15.09 -8.17
C LYS A 301 25.48 -16.36 -8.58
N ILE A 302 25.02 -16.44 -9.83
CA ILE A 302 24.34 -17.64 -10.35
C ILE A 302 25.29 -18.83 -10.45
N LYS A 303 26.54 -18.62 -10.87
CA LYS A 303 27.54 -19.69 -10.88
C LYS A 303 27.73 -20.30 -9.48
N ARG A 304 27.76 -19.46 -8.44
CA ARG A 304 27.98 -19.83 -7.03
C ARG A 304 26.72 -20.21 -6.25
N CYS A 305 25.52 -20.05 -6.81
CA CYS A 305 24.30 -20.33 -6.08
C CYS A 305 24.22 -21.81 -5.68
N LYS A 306 23.58 -22.08 -4.54
CA LYS A 306 23.41 -23.43 -4.01
C LYS A 306 22.50 -24.23 -4.93
N THR A 307 22.89 -25.47 -5.18
CA THR A 307 22.12 -26.47 -5.94
C THR A 307 22.16 -27.80 -5.20
N ASP A 308 21.22 -28.69 -5.52
CA ASP A 308 21.22 -30.06 -5.01
C ASP A 308 22.14 -30.99 -5.83
N SER A 309 22.32 -32.22 -5.34
CA SER A 309 23.12 -33.27 -5.98
C SER A 309 22.28 -34.27 -6.79
N PHE A 310 20.98 -34.03 -6.95
CA PHE A 310 20.10 -34.93 -7.71
C PHE A 310 20.32 -34.77 -9.22
N SER A 311 20.03 -35.82 -9.97
CA SER A 311 20.07 -35.78 -11.44
C SER A 311 18.85 -35.05 -11.99
N GLY A 312 19.04 -34.34 -13.10
CA GLY A 312 17.99 -33.60 -13.81
C GLY A 312 17.47 -32.38 -13.06
N LEU A 313 16.54 -31.66 -13.68
CA LEU A 313 15.94 -30.44 -13.16
C LEU A 313 14.42 -30.63 -13.05
N GLU A 314 13.87 -30.39 -11.87
CA GLU A 314 12.49 -30.74 -11.54
C GLU A 314 11.78 -29.62 -10.76
N PHE A 315 10.56 -29.29 -11.17
CA PHE A 315 9.67 -28.40 -10.44
C PHE A 315 8.91 -29.13 -9.32
N ASP A 316 8.42 -28.37 -8.35
CA ASP A 316 7.46 -28.80 -7.31
C ASP A 316 7.90 -29.94 -6.39
N ASN A 317 9.15 -30.40 -6.51
CA ASN A 317 9.70 -31.36 -5.57
C ASN A 317 10.09 -30.64 -4.26
N PRO A 318 9.39 -30.88 -3.14
CA PRO A 318 9.64 -30.17 -1.89
C PRO A 318 11.02 -30.47 -1.29
N GLU A 319 11.61 -31.61 -1.65
CA GLU A 319 12.96 -32.01 -1.23
C GLU A 319 14.06 -31.31 -2.05
N ARG A 320 13.69 -30.56 -3.10
CA ARG A 320 14.62 -29.85 -4.00
C ARG A 320 14.28 -28.35 -4.09
N PRO A 321 14.28 -27.63 -2.95
CA PRO A 321 13.82 -26.23 -2.92
C PRO A 321 14.70 -25.30 -3.76
N GLU A 322 16.01 -25.54 -3.83
CA GLU A 322 16.90 -24.78 -4.72
C GLU A 322 16.54 -24.98 -6.20
N CYS A 323 16.22 -26.21 -6.61
CA CYS A 323 15.87 -26.51 -7.99
C CYS A 323 14.57 -25.83 -8.39
N ASN A 324 13.54 -25.99 -7.56
CA ASN A 324 12.27 -25.34 -7.78
C ASN A 324 12.42 -23.80 -7.84
N ASN A 325 13.24 -23.21 -6.95
CA ASN A 325 13.49 -21.77 -6.94
C ASN A 325 14.15 -21.28 -8.25
N LEU A 326 15.25 -21.92 -8.68
CA LEU A 326 16.00 -21.46 -9.85
C LEU A 326 15.20 -21.65 -11.15
N LEU A 327 14.47 -22.76 -11.29
CA LEU A 327 13.56 -22.98 -12.42
C LEU A 327 12.41 -21.97 -12.44
N THR A 328 11.84 -21.65 -11.27
CA THR A 328 10.81 -20.62 -11.14
C THR A 328 11.35 -19.25 -11.53
N VAL A 329 12.58 -18.89 -11.12
CA VAL A 329 13.21 -17.63 -11.55
C VAL A 329 13.38 -17.61 -13.07
N TYR A 330 13.90 -18.68 -13.67
CA TYR A 330 14.07 -18.77 -15.13
C TYR A 330 12.75 -18.61 -15.88
N GLN A 331 11.69 -19.29 -15.43
CA GLN A 331 10.34 -19.17 -15.96
C GLN A 331 9.87 -17.70 -16.01
N LEU A 332 10.06 -16.97 -14.91
CA LEU A 332 9.52 -15.60 -14.76
C LEU A 332 10.25 -14.55 -15.59
N VAL A 333 11.57 -14.73 -15.78
CA VAL A 333 12.41 -13.79 -16.53
C VAL A 333 12.44 -14.11 -18.02
N SER A 334 12.26 -15.38 -18.40
CA SER A 334 12.07 -15.76 -19.81
C SER A 334 10.65 -15.56 -20.30
N GLY A 335 9.67 -15.44 -19.40
CA GLY A 335 8.25 -15.34 -19.74
C GLY A 335 7.62 -16.65 -20.25
N LYS A 336 8.36 -17.76 -20.19
CA LYS A 336 7.93 -19.09 -20.61
C LYS A 336 6.92 -19.70 -19.63
N THR A 337 6.08 -20.58 -20.12
CA THR A 337 5.22 -21.45 -19.32
C THR A 337 6.04 -22.51 -18.59
N LYS A 338 5.43 -23.16 -17.59
CA LYS A 338 6.11 -24.18 -16.79
C LYS A 338 6.50 -25.38 -17.66
N GLU A 339 5.63 -25.72 -18.59
CA GLU A 339 5.76 -26.83 -19.53
C GLU A 339 6.90 -26.58 -20.50
N GLU A 340 6.99 -25.38 -21.06
CA GLU A 340 8.11 -24.98 -21.93
C GLU A 340 9.45 -25.05 -21.19
N VAL A 341 9.52 -24.55 -19.95
CA VAL A 341 10.74 -24.65 -19.14
C VAL A 341 11.12 -26.11 -18.85
N LYS A 342 10.14 -26.96 -18.52
CA LYS A 342 10.38 -28.39 -18.29
C LYS A 342 10.97 -29.07 -19.53
N GLN A 343 10.40 -28.83 -20.70
CA GLN A 343 10.86 -29.41 -21.97
C GLN A 343 12.27 -28.92 -22.34
N GLU A 344 12.52 -27.62 -22.20
CA GLU A 344 13.82 -27.03 -22.51
C GLU A 344 14.92 -27.54 -21.57
N CYS A 345 14.60 -27.69 -20.28
CA CYS A 345 15.56 -28.05 -19.24
C CYS A 345 15.69 -29.57 -19.01
N GLU A 346 14.88 -30.40 -19.67
CA GLU A 346 14.75 -31.84 -19.38
C GLU A 346 16.09 -32.58 -19.36
N ASN A 347 16.95 -32.28 -20.34
CA ASN A 347 18.25 -32.95 -20.53
C ASN A 347 19.44 -32.11 -20.03
N MET A 348 19.20 -31.02 -19.31
CA MET A 348 20.26 -30.13 -18.83
C MET A 348 20.83 -30.59 -17.49
N ASN A 349 22.13 -30.37 -17.31
CA ASN A 349 22.78 -30.42 -16.00
C ASN A 349 22.88 -29.01 -15.39
N TRP A 350 23.26 -28.92 -14.12
CA TRP A 350 23.42 -27.65 -13.40
C TRP A 350 24.38 -26.66 -14.06
N GLY A 351 25.46 -27.14 -14.67
CA GLY A 351 26.45 -26.29 -15.34
C GLY A 351 25.83 -25.56 -16.53
N THR A 352 25.15 -26.30 -17.40
CA THR A 352 24.46 -25.74 -18.57
C THR A 352 23.30 -24.83 -18.15
N PHE A 353 22.48 -25.27 -17.21
CA PHE A 353 21.31 -24.50 -16.77
C PHE A 353 21.69 -23.19 -16.05
N LYS A 354 22.76 -23.18 -15.24
CA LYS A 354 23.22 -21.94 -14.60
C LYS A 354 23.69 -20.89 -15.61
N ILE A 355 24.28 -21.31 -16.73
CA ILE A 355 24.66 -20.39 -17.82
C ILE A 355 23.39 -19.81 -18.45
N LEU A 356 22.44 -20.67 -18.84
CA LEU A 356 21.15 -20.26 -19.39
C LEU A 356 20.40 -19.28 -18.49
N LEU A 357 20.29 -19.59 -17.19
CA LEU A 357 19.63 -18.73 -16.21
C LEU A 357 20.35 -17.39 -16.05
N ALA A 358 21.68 -17.37 -16.04
CA ALA A 358 22.44 -16.13 -15.93
C ALA A 358 22.23 -15.25 -17.16
N ASP A 359 22.26 -15.81 -18.36
CA ASP A 359 22.03 -15.07 -19.60
C ASP A 359 20.60 -14.50 -19.65
N ALA A 360 19.59 -15.30 -19.32
CA ALA A 360 18.20 -14.84 -19.27
C ALA A 360 17.97 -13.75 -18.22
N LEU A 361 18.64 -13.83 -17.05
CA LEU A 361 18.58 -12.77 -16.03
C LEU A 361 19.22 -11.47 -16.52
N VAL A 362 20.38 -11.57 -17.18
CA VAL A 362 21.07 -10.40 -17.73
C VAL A 362 20.22 -9.75 -18.81
N GLU A 363 19.68 -10.53 -19.74
CA GLU A 363 18.80 -10.04 -20.80
C GLU A 363 17.56 -9.35 -20.23
N HIS A 364 16.91 -9.95 -19.22
CA HIS A 364 15.72 -9.40 -18.58
C HIS A 364 16.00 -8.10 -17.82
N LEU A 365 17.12 -8.02 -17.10
CA LEU A 365 17.46 -6.86 -16.27
C LEU A 365 18.12 -5.72 -17.05
N HIS A 366 18.78 -6.00 -18.16
CA HIS A 366 19.49 -5.01 -18.95
C HIS A 366 18.63 -3.79 -19.37
N PRO A 367 17.40 -3.93 -19.92
CA PRO A 367 16.58 -2.77 -20.28
C PRO A 367 16.22 -1.91 -19.07
N ILE A 368 16.00 -2.52 -17.90
CA ILE A 368 15.74 -1.79 -16.64
C ILE A 368 16.98 -1.01 -16.23
N GLN A 369 18.17 -1.60 -16.34
CA GLN A 369 19.43 -0.95 -15.99
C GLN A 369 19.76 0.22 -16.93
N VAL A 370 19.54 0.06 -18.23
CA VAL A 370 19.69 1.13 -19.23
C VAL A 370 18.75 2.28 -18.88
N ARG A 371 17.45 1.99 -18.70
CA ARG A 371 16.45 3.02 -18.38
C ARG A 371 16.74 3.71 -17.05
N TYR A 372 17.18 2.96 -16.05
CA TYR A 372 17.60 3.52 -14.76
C TYR A 372 18.74 4.53 -14.96
N ASN A 373 19.80 4.14 -15.68
CA ASN A 373 20.96 5.00 -15.93
C ASN A 373 20.59 6.27 -16.70
N GLU A 374 19.70 6.18 -17.69
CA GLU A 374 19.13 7.36 -18.36
C GLU A 374 18.48 8.31 -17.35
N ILE A 375 17.57 7.80 -16.51
CA ILE A 375 16.81 8.59 -15.54
C ILE A 375 17.74 9.24 -14.50
N VAL A 376 18.71 8.50 -13.95
CA VAL A 376 19.62 9.09 -12.94
C VAL A 376 20.65 10.04 -13.54
N SER A 377 20.95 9.94 -14.83
CA SER A 377 21.81 10.88 -15.54
C SER A 377 21.12 12.23 -15.81
N ASP A 378 19.78 12.23 -15.91
CA ASP A 378 18.96 13.44 -16.02
C ASP A 378 18.27 13.75 -14.69
N SER A 379 19.01 14.42 -13.79
CA SER A 379 18.48 14.78 -12.48
C SER A 379 17.26 15.71 -12.55
N ALA A 380 17.19 16.56 -13.58
CA ALA A 380 16.11 17.53 -13.75
C ALA A 380 14.79 16.83 -14.10
N TYR A 381 14.84 15.85 -15.00
CA TYR A 381 13.69 15.01 -15.34
C TYR A 381 13.10 14.32 -14.10
N LEU A 382 13.94 13.71 -13.26
CA LEU A 382 13.45 13.03 -12.06
C LEU A 382 12.80 14.00 -11.06
N ASP A 383 13.37 15.19 -10.87
CA ASP A 383 12.80 16.22 -9.99
C ASP A 383 11.45 16.71 -10.53
N GLU A 384 11.34 16.93 -11.84
CA GLU A 384 10.09 17.33 -12.49
C GLU A 384 8.99 16.28 -12.30
N VAL A 385 9.30 15.00 -12.58
CA VAL A 385 8.37 13.88 -12.40
C VAL A 385 7.87 13.79 -10.96
N LEU A 386 8.77 13.88 -9.98
CA LEU A 386 8.41 13.79 -8.57
C LEU A 386 7.63 15.01 -8.09
N ALA A 387 7.93 16.20 -8.61
CA ALA A 387 7.19 17.43 -8.31
C ALA A 387 5.77 17.40 -8.90
N GLU A 388 5.62 16.94 -10.15
CA GLU A 388 4.32 16.78 -10.79
C GLU A 388 3.46 15.74 -10.05
N GLY A 389 4.05 14.58 -9.71
CA GLY A 389 3.38 13.55 -8.92
C GLY A 389 2.96 14.06 -7.55
N ALA A 390 3.80 14.84 -6.87
CA ALA A 390 3.47 15.44 -5.57
C ALA A 390 2.34 16.47 -5.68
N SER A 391 2.30 17.25 -6.78
CA SER A 391 1.21 18.21 -7.05
C SER A 391 -0.14 17.52 -7.27
N LYS A 392 -0.15 16.45 -8.09
CA LYS A 392 -1.34 15.60 -8.32
C LYS A 392 -1.82 14.96 -7.02
N ALA A 393 -0.90 14.38 -6.25
CA ALA A 393 -1.19 13.78 -4.95
C ALA A 393 -1.73 14.81 -3.95
N SER A 394 -1.09 15.97 -3.82
CA SER A 394 -1.53 17.05 -2.92
C SER A 394 -2.95 17.52 -3.25
N SER A 395 -3.29 17.65 -4.53
CA SER A 395 -4.64 18.05 -4.95
C SER A 395 -5.73 17.10 -4.45
N ILE A 396 -5.45 15.79 -4.37
CA ILE A 396 -6.36 14.79 -3.82
C ILE A 396 -6.34 14.82 -2.29
N ALA A 397 -5.14 14.83 -1.71
CA ALA A 397 -4.92 14.77 -0.28
C ALA A 397 -5.52 15.98 0.46
N ASP A 398 -5.34 17.19 -0.09
CA ASP A 398 -5.83 18.44 0.50
C ASP A 398 -7.36 18.47 0.56
N VAL A 399 -8.06 17.89 -0.42
CA VAL A 399 -9.52 17.75 -0.38
C VAL A 399 -9.95 16.89 0.81
N THR A 400 -9.33 15.73 0.99
CA THR A 400 -9.62 14.85 2.14
C THR A 400 -9.26 15.54 3.46
N LEU A 401 -8.09 16.16 3.55
CA LEU A 401 -7.63 16.84 4.75
C LEU A 401 -8.59 17.98 5.15
N ASN A 402 -9.02 18.81 4.20
CA ASN A 402 -10.00 19.87 4.44
C ASN A 402 -11.34 19.32 4.92
N ASN A 403 -11.80 18.19 4.38
CA ASN A 403 -13.01 17.52 4.86
C ASN A 403 -12.87 17.06 6.31
N VAL A 404 -11.71 16.54 6.70
CA VAL A 404 -11.42 16.11 8.08
C VAL A 404 -11.36 17.32 9.02
N TYR A 405 -10.63 18.38 8.65
CA TYR A 405 -10.60 19.64 9.41
C TYR A 405 -12.01 20.18 9.67
N GLN A 406 -12.83 20.24 8.61
CA GLN A 406 -14.22 20.67 8.74
C GLN A 406 -15.04 19.74 9.65
N ALA A 407 -14.93 18.42 9.48
CA ALA A 407 -15.70 17.46 10.25
C ALA A 407 -15.33 17.46 11.75
N MET A 408 -14.07 17.76 12.05
CA MET A 408 -13.57 17.92 13.42
C MET A 408 -13.84 19.33 13.99
N GLY A 409 -14.42 20.25 13.21
CA GLY A 409 -14.84 21.56 13.67
C GLY A 409 -13.72 22.60 13.79
N PHE A 410 -12.59 22.40 13.10
CA PHE A 410 -11.54 23.41 13.05
C PHE A 410 -12.01 24.66 12.30
N PHE A 411 -11.53 25.82 12.75
CA PHE A 411 -11.79 27.09 12.08
C PHE A 411 -11.12 27.09 10.70
N ARG A 412 -11.86 27.49 9.66
CA ARG A 412 -11.35 27.50 8.28
C ARG A 412 -10.34 28.63 8.10
N ARG A 413 -9.27 28.33 7.37
CA ARG A 413 -8.26 29.30 6.96
C ARG A 413 -8.80 30.30 5.95
#